data_AF-A0A1Q9P978-F1
#
_entry.id   AF-A0A1Q9P978-F1
#
_cell.length_a   1.000
_cell.length_b   1.000
_cell.length_c   1.000
_cell.angle_alpha   90.00
_cell.angle_beta   90.00
_cell.angle_gamma   90.00
#
_symmetry.space_group_name_H-M   'P 1'
#
loop_
_entity.id
_entity.type
_entity.pdbx_description
1 polymer ?
#
loop_
_entity_poly.entity_id
_entity_poly.type
_entity_poly.pdbx_seq_one_letter_code
_entity_poly.pdbx_strand_id
1 'polypeptide(L)'
;MLNILDWAEHMGDYKEGTVASKSSIHDTPRMPMLVDVLMIALAVLAPFAVMSYSSFSYNFIIQSLFWMIHLDSSGFYLQIIPPYAVFTMFPFLLIRLTLPYQMFRYYHGRTTRTRTAAVAILSELTFIAVFILQFVFSLISGGMIFGISLPFPIMMIVGVLLLWRKPIPEVTVPWEGADEPTPWWEEKPQEKTELPADDQPW
;
A
#
# COMPACT_ATOMS: atom_id res chain seq x y z
N MET A 1 44.84 4.79 -35.13
CA MET A 1 43.72 4.88 -34.18
C MET A 1 42.46 4.48 -34.93
N LEU A 2 41.77 3.45 -34.44
CA LEU A 2 40.78 2.66 -35.18
C LEU A 2 39.54 3.44 -35.61
N ASN A 3 39.02 3.01 -36.77
CA ASN A 3 38.06 3.64 -37.67
C ASN A 3 36.62 3.60 -37.15
N ILE A 4 35.92 4.73 -37.27
CA ILE A 4 34.47 4.90 -37.00
C ILE A 4 33.59 4.21 -38.09
N LEU A 5 34.21 3.67 -39.14
CA LEU A 5 33.52 3.05 -40.29
C LEU A 5 33.11 1.58 -40.08
N ASP A 6 33.49 0.94 -38.97
CA ASP A 6 33.12 -0.46 -38.68
C ASP A 6 31.70 -0.60 -38.07
N TRP A 7 30.99 0.53 -37.91
CA TRP A 7 29.68 0.60 -37.26
C TRP A 7 28.48 0.41 -38.21
N ALA A 8 28.71 0.41 -39.53
CA ALA A 8 27.63 0.42 -40.52
C ALA A 8 27.25 -0.96 -41.07
N GLU A 9 28.09 -1.99 -40.94
CA GLU A 9 27.86 -3.30 -41.56
C GLU A 9 27.09 -4.32 -40.69
N HIS A 10 26.78 -3.99 -39.43
CA HIS A 10 25.98 -4.85 -38.54
C HIS A 10 24.50 -4.44 -38.42
N MET A 11 24.01 -3.51 -39.25
CA MET A 11 22.60 -3.05 -39.24
C MET A 11 21.68 -3.81 -40.22
N GLY A 12 22.10 -4.97 -40.72
CA GLY A 12 21.32 -5.74 -41.69
C GLY A 12 20.93 -7.12 -41.19
N ASP A 13 20.05 -7.26 -40.19
CA ASP A 13 19.06 -8.37 -40.11
C ASP A 13 18.04 -8.26 -38.94
N TYR A 14 17.45 -7.09 -38.67
CA TYR A 14 16.26 -7.07 -37.79
C TYR A 14 15.01 -7.28 -38.63
N LYS A 15 14.73 -8.56 -38.86
CA LYS A 15 13.46 -9.08 -39.37
C LYS A 15 12.31 -8.38 -38.65
N GLU A 16 11.40 -7.83 -39.44
CA GLU A 16 10.05 -7.44 -39.02
C GLU A 16 9.33 -8.70 -38.50
N GLY A 17 9.62 -9.03 -37.24
CA GLY A 17 8.92 -10.02 -36.47
C GLY A 17 7.55 -9.47 -36.15
N THR A 18 6.62 -9.63 -37.10
CA THR A 18 5.19 -9.84 -36.92
C THR A 18 4.73 -9.45 -35.51
N VAL A 19 4.24 -8.22 -35.38
CA VAL A 19 3.52 -7.76 -34.19
C VAL A 19 2.25 -8.58 -34.09
N ALA A 20 2.38 -9.81 -33.62
CA ALA A 20 1.29 -10.61 -33.11
C ALA A 20 0.89 -9.95 -31.79
N SER A 21 0.15 -8.84 -31.92
CA SER A 21 -0.79 -8.37 -30.90
C SER A 21 -1.87 -9.43 -30.73
N LYS A 22 -1.47 -10.60 -30.20
CA LYS A 22 -2.35 -11.40 -29.38
C LYS A 22 -2.42 -10.67 -28.05
N SER A 23 -3.24 -9.63 -28.02
CA SER A 23 -3.94 -9.24 -26.81
C SER A 23 -4.82 -10.42 -26.39
N SER A 24 -4.19 -11.48 -25.88
CA SER A 24 -4.87 -12.37 -24.95
C SER A 24 -5.06 -11.53 -23.70
N ILE A 25 -6.11 -10.71 -23.72
CA ILE A 25 -6.81 -10.26 -22.53
C ILE A 25 -7.21 -11.57 -21.86
N HIS A 26 -6.28 -12.10 -21.07
CA HIS A 26 -6.49 -13.31 -20.32
C HIS A 26 -7.45 -12.85 -19.23
N ASP A 27 -8.72 -13.09 -19.50
CA ASP A 27 -9.82 -12.97 -18.56
C ASP A 27 -9.41 -13.59 -17.22
N THR A 28 -8.91 -12.74 -16.33
CA THR A 28 -8.95 -13.01 -14.90
C THR A 28 -9.70 -11.89 -14.17
N PRO A 29 -10.92 -11.50 -14.62
CA PRO A 29 -11.68 -10.42 -13.98
C PRO A 29 -12.10 -10.77 -12.54
N ARG A 30 -12.05 -12.05 -12.14
CA ARG A 30 -12.46 -12.50 -10.79
C ARG A 30 -11.37 -12.42 -9.73
N MET A 31 -10.10 -12.41 -10.14
CA MET A 31 -8.97 -12.45 -9.19
C MET A 31 -8.81 -11.14 -8.39
N PRO A 32 -8.89 -9.94 -9.00
CA PRO A 32 -8.78 -8.67 -8.27
C PRO A 32 -9.86 -8.54 -7.20
N MET A 33 -11.13 -8.74 -7.58
CA MET A 33 -12.26 -8.62 -6.68
C MET A 33 -12.16 -9.57 -5.47
N LEU A 34 -11.69 -10.81 -5.68
CA LEU A 34 -11.49 -11.75 -4.57
C LEU A 34 -10.39 -11.29 -3.61
N VAL A 35 -9.29 -10.75 -4.14
CA VAL A 35 -8.21 -10.19 -3.31
C VAL A 35 -8.72 -8.97 -2.53
N ASP A 36 -9.49 -8.10 -3.17
CA ASP A 36 -10.02 -6.90 -2.53
C ASP A 36 -10.98 -7.24 -1.38
N VAL A 37 -11.93 -8.14 -1.63
CA VAL A 37 -12.88 -8.62 -0.62
C VAL A 37 -12.14 -9.31 0.53
N LEU A 38 -11.14 -10.14 0.22
CA LEU A 38 -10.32 -10.81 1.23
C LEU A 38 -9.55 -9.81 2.09
N MET A 39 -8.90 -8.81 1.48
CA MET A 39 -8.12 -7.81 2.21
C MET A 39 -9.00 -6.91 3.08
N ILE A 40 -10.19 -6.53 2.59
CA ILE A 40 -11.17 -5.79 3.40
C ILE A 40 -11.65 -6.65 4.58
N ALA A 41 -11.99 -7.92 4.33
CA ALA A 41 -12.39 -8.84 5.39
C ALA A 41 -11.28 -9.01 6.44
N LEU A 42 -10.02 -9.11 6.03
CA LEU A 42 -8.88 -9.17 6.95
C LEU A 42 -8.68 -7.87 7.73
N ALA A 43 -8.80 -6.70 7.09
CA ALA A 43 -8.68 -5.42 7.79
C ALA A 43 -9.69 -5.26 8.92
N VAL A 44 -10.87 -5.85 8.74
CA VAL A 44 -12.00 -5.75 9.65
C VAL A 44 -12.00 -6.87 10.70
N LEU A 45 -11.74 -8.10 10.29
CA LEU A 45 -11.94 -9.29 11.11
C LEU A 45 -10.64 -9.86 11.67
N ALA A 46 -9.48 -9.65 11.04
CA ALA A 46 -8.23 -10.22 11.53
C ALA A 46 -7.85 -9.60 12.87
N PRO A 47 -7.38 -10.42 13.84
CA PRO A 47 -6.87 -9.89 15.09
C PRO A 47 -5.65 -9.01 14.82
N PHE A 48 -5.54 -7.90 15.54
CA PHE A 48 -4.42 -6.97 15.42
C PHE A 48 -3.53 -6.97 16.66
N ALA A 49 -4.01 -7.44 17.81
CA ALA A 49 -3.22 -7.45 19.03
C ALA A 49 -3.59 -8.62 19.93
N VAL A 50 -2.59 -9.06 20.70
CA VAL A 50 -2.78 -9.89 21.88
C VAL A 50 -2.21 -9.16 23.08
N MET A 51 -3.03 -9.00 24.11
CA MET A 51 -2.69 -8.28 25.33
C MET A 51 -2.66 -9.26 26.51
N SER A 52 -1.67 -9.14 27.41
CA SER A 52 -1.56 -9.97 28.62
C SER A 52 -1.58 -9.10 29.87
N TYR A 53 -2.68 -9.14 30.63
CA TYR A 53 -2.85 -8.34 31.85
C TYR A 53 -2.39 -9.13 33.08
N SER A 54 -1.19 -8.78 33.58
CA SER A 54 -0.44 -9.38 34.69
C SER A 54 0.57 -10.48 34.32
N SER A 55 1.70 -10.46 35.04
CA SER A 55 2.79 -11.43 34.94
C SER A 55 2.49 -12.76 35.62
N PHE A 56 1.41 -12.85 36.42
CA PHE A 56 1.12 -13.99 37.30
C PHE A 56 -0.24 -14.66 37.04
N SER A 57 -1.09 -14.08 36.18
CA SER A 57 -2.39 -14.63 35.78
C SER A 57 -2.46 -14.80 34.27
N TYR A 58 -3.04 -15.91 33.81
CA TYR A 58 -3.28 -16.20 32.40
C TYR A 58 -4.44 -15.38 31.84
N ASN A 59 -4.32 -14.04 31.82
CA ASN A 59 -5.34 -13.14 31.27
C ASN A 59 -4.89 -12.62 29.91
N PHE A 60 -5.24 -13.34 28.85
CA PHE A 60 -4.98 -12.96 27.47
C PHE A 60 -6.23 -12.36 26.84
N ILE A 61 -6.04 -11.26 26.11
CA ILE A 61 -7.08 -10.65 25.30
C ILE A 61 -6.60 -10.67 23.85
N ILE A 62 -7.32 -11.36 22.98
CA ILE A 62 -7.10 -11.33 21.53
C ILE A 62 -8.10 -10.33 20.96
N GLN A 63 -7.59 -9.26 20.36
CA GLN A 63 -8.42 -8.14 19.90
C GLN A 63 -8.43 -8.04 18.38
N SER A 64 -9.64 -7.87 17.85
CA SER A 64 -9.95 -7.43 16.49
C SER A 64 -10.81 -6.16 16.56
N LEU A 65 -11.14 -5.57 15.41
CA LEU A 65 -11.94 -4.34 15.37
C LEU A 65 -13.38 -4.59 15.86
N PHE A 66 -13.99 -5.68 15.40
CA PHE A 66 -15.39 -6.00 15.71
C PHE A 66 -15.57 -7.14 16.71
N TRP A 67 -14.49 -7.73 17.18
CA TRP A 67 -14.60 -8.77 18.20
C TRP A 67 -13.37 -8.78 19.09
N MET A 68 -13.56 -9.26 20.31
CA MET A 68 -12.52 -9.43 21.31
C MET A 68 -12.75 -10.76 22.01
N ILE A 69 -11.70 -11.57 22.12
CA ILE A 69 -11.70 -12.81 22.89
C ILE A 69 -10.93 -12.56 24.16
N HIS A 70 -11.51 -12.95 25.29
CA HIS A 70 -10.86 -12.94 26.58
C HIS A 70 -10.68 -14.37 27.04
N LEU A 71 -9.46 -14.65 27.49
CA LEU A 71 -9.01 -15.91 28.01
C LEU A 71 -8.44 -15.58 29.39
N ASP A 72 -9.18 -15.86 30.44
CA ASP A 72 -8.78 -15.59 31.82
C ASP A 72 -9.02 -16.81 32.72
N SER A 73 -8.74 -16.66 34.02
CA SER A 73 -9.00 -17.72 35.00
C SER A 73 -10.48 -18.08 35.16
N SER A 74 -11.39 -17.21 34.73
CA SER A 74 -12.84 -17.44 34.76
C SER A 74 -13.35 -18.15 33.49
N GLY A 75 -12.56 -18.17 32.42
CA GLY A 75 -12.79 -19.00 31.24
C GLY A 75 -12.59 -18.24 29.92
N PHE A 76 -13.42 -18.59 28.93
CA PHE A 76 -13.43 -18.00 27.60
C PHE A 76 -14.69 -17.16 27.42
N TYR A 77 -14.54 -15.89 27.05
CA TYR A 77 -15.67 -15.07 26.60
C TYR A 77 -15.36 -14.31 25.30
N LEU A 78 -16.36 -14.24 24.43
CA LEU A 78 -16.33 -13.51 23.17
C LEU A 78 -17.22 -12.28 23.28
N GLN A 79 -16.63 -11.11 23.08
CA GLN A 79 -17.35 -9.85 22.98
C GLN A 79 -17.40 -9.39 21.53
N ILE A 80 -18.60 -9.22 20.99
CA ILE A 80 -18.83 -8.71 19.64
C ILE A 80 -19.12 -7.20 19.73
N ILE A 81 -18.42 -6.43 18.92
CA ILE A 81 -18.50 -4.96 18.83
C ILE A 81 -18.33 -4.31 20.22
N PRO A 82 -17.14 -4.42 20.85
CA PRO A 82 -16.89 -3.75 22.13
C PRO A 82 -16.91 -2.23 21.90
N PRO A 83 -17.82 -1.45 22.51
CA PRO A 83 -17.95 -0.02 22.20
C PRO A 83 -16.65 0.74 22.40
N TYR A 84 -15.96 0.47 23.51
CA TYR A 84 -14.65 1.06 23.82
C TYR A 84 -13.60 0.78 22.74
N ALA A 85 -13.52 -0.47 22.26
CA ALA A 85 -12.59 -0.84 21.20
C ALA A 85 -12.93 -0.12 19.89
N VAL A 86 -14.20 -0.04 19.52
CA VAL A 86 -14.63 0.63 18.29
C VAL A 86 -14.27 2.12 18.31
N PHE A 87 -14.54 2.83 19.42
CA PHE A 87 -14.22 4.26 19.51
C PHE A 87 -12.73 4.54 19.55
N THR A 88 -11.96 3.78 20.33
CA THR A 88 -10.51 3.99 20.46
C THR A 88 -9.74 3.53 19.22
N MET A 89 -10.23 2.52 18.50
CA MET A 89 -9.58 1.96 17.31
C MET A 89 -10.08 2.58 16.00
N PHE A 90 -11.07 3.48 16.02
CA PHE A 90 -11.59 4.09 14.81
C PHE A 90 -10.53 4.83 13.97
N PRO A 91 -9.62 5.65 14.56
CA PRO A 91 -8.55 6.27 13.77
C PRO A 91 -7.61 5.23 13.13
N PHE A 92 -7.35 4.14 13.86
CA PHE A 92 -6.53 3.03 13.42
C PHE A 92 -7.19 2.20 12.31
N LEU A 93 -8.52 2.19 12.24
CA LEU A 93 -9.27 1.58 11.14
C LEU A 93 -8.92 2.22 9.80
N LEU A 94 -8.86 3.56 9.75
CA LEU A 94 -8.51 4.29 8.53
C LEU A 94 -7.12 3.88 8.04
N ILE A 95 -6.16 3.74 8.97
CA ILE A 95 -4.80 3.28 8.67
C ILE A 95 -4.83 1.82 8.18
N ARG A 96 -5.57 0.93 8.84
CA ARG A 96 -5.74 -0.47 8.40
C ARG A 96 -6.31 -0.57 6.99
N LEU A 97 -7.24 0.31 6.60
CA LEU A 97 -7.86 0.33 5.28
C LEU A 97 -6.92 0.82 4.16
N THR A 98 -5.80 1.45 4.50
CA THR A 98 -4.80 1.89 3.50
C THR A 98 -4.21 0.71 2.72
N LEU A 99 -3.95 -0.42 3.39
CA LEU A 99 -3.38 -1.61 2.75
C LEU A 99 -4.37 -2.27 1.77
N PRO A 100 -5.63 -2.58 2.13
CA PRO A 100 -6.65 -3.03 1.18
C PRO A 100 -6.82 -2.08 0.00
N TYR A 101 -6.86 -0.76 0.25
CA TYR A 101 -6.95 0.23 -0.83
C TYR A 101 -5.74 0.17 -1.78
N GLN A 102 -4.54 0.02 -1.24
CA GLN A 102 -3.33 -0.07 -2.06
C GLN A 102 -3.23 -1.40 -2.80
N MET A 103 -3.68 -2.50 -2.21
CA MET A 103 -3.84 -3.79 -2.87
C MET A 103 -4.83 -3.69 -4.02
N PHE A 104 -5.99 -3.06 -3.82
CA PHE A 104 -6.95 -2.77 -4.89
C PHE A 104 -6.30 -2.03 -6.04
N ARG A 105 -5.56 -0.94 -5.76
CA ARG A 105 -4.83 -0.20 -6.79
C ARG A 105 -3.82 -1.07 -7.52
N TYR A 106 -3.11 -1.95 -6.81
CA TYR A 106 -2.11 -2.83 -7.40
C TYR A 106 -2.75 -3.84 -8.35
N TYR A 107 -3.81 -4.52 -7.90
CA TYR A 107 -4.49 -5.52 -8.72
C TYR A 107 -5.26 -4.91 -9.90
N HIS A 108 -5.49 -3.60 -9.90
CA HIS A 108 -6.06 -2.84 -11.02
C HIS A 108 -5.00 -2.12 -11.88
N GLY A 109 -3.70 -2.40 -11.67
CA GLY A 109 -2.62 -1.80 -12.48
C GLY A 109 -2.38 -0.32 -12.24
N ARG A 110 -2.88 0.26 -11.14
CA ARG A 110 -2.75 1.70 -10.81
C ARG A 110 -1.55 2.03 -9.92
N THR A 111 -0.72 1.04 -9.56
CA THR A 111 0.48 1.21 -8.73
C THR A 111 1.45 0.04 -8.92
N THR A 112 2.70 0.20 -8.48
CA THR A 112 3.75 -0.83 -8.53
C THR A 112 3.70 -1.77 -7.33
N ARG A 113 4.38 -2.93 -7.46
CA ARG A 113 4.51 -3.91 -6.37
C ARG A 113 5.30 -3.34 -5.19
N THR A 114 6.39 -2.63 -5.49
CA THR A 114 7.30 -2.04 -4.47
C THR A 114 6.57 -1.04 -3.57
N ARG A 115 5.77 -0.14 -4.16
CA ARG A 115 4.96 0.82 -3.40
C ARG A 115 3.93 0.12 -2.52
N THR A 116 3.29 -0.93 -3.02
CA THR A 116 2.28 -1.69 -2.28
C THR A 116 2.90 -2.48 -1.12
N ALA A 117 4.06 -3.09 -1.32
CA ALA A 117 4.82 -3.74 -0.26
C ALA A 117 5.26 -2.75 0.82
N ALA A 118 5.71 -1.55 0.44
CA ALA A 118 6.05 -0.50 1.39
C ALA A 118 4.85 -0.07 2.24
N VAL A 119 3.67 0.10 1.62
CA VAL A 119 2.42 0.39 2.36
C VAL A 119 2.05 -0.75 3.30
N ALA A 120 2.22 -2.02 2.90
CA ALA A 120 1.97 -3.16 3.77
C ALA A 120 2.83 -3.10 5.04
N ILE A 121 4.12 -2.84 4.90
CA ILE A 121 5.05 -2.71 6.03
C ILE A 121 4.68 -1.50 6.90
N LEU A 122 4.46 -0.33 6.29
CA LEU A 122 4.12 0.90 7.02
C LEU A 122 2.82 0.76 7.81
N SER A 123 1.81 0.09 7.25
CA SER A 123 0.50 -0.07 7.89
C SER A 123 0.57 -0.81 9.23
N GLU A 124 1.44 -1.81 9.37
CA GLU A 124 1.64 -2.54 10.64
C GLU A 124 2.71 -1.86 11.52
N LEU A 125 3.73 -1.23 10.91
CA LEU A 125 4.76 -0.52 11.67
C LEU A 125 4.18 0.60 12.52
N THR A 126 3.12 1.26 12.06
CA THR A 126 2.39 2.25 12.87
C THR A 126 1.79 1.65 14.14
N PHE A 127 1.21 0.44 14.08
CA PHE A 127 0.71 -0.24 15.28
C PHE A 127 1.84 -0.65 16.21
N ILE A 128 2.93 -1.19 15.67
CA ILE A 128 4.11 -1.55 16.46
C ILE A 128 4.64 -0.32 17.20
N ALA A 129 4.76 0.83 16.53
CA ALA A 129 5.22 2.07 17.13
C ALA A 129 4.29 2.54 18.26
N VAL A 130 2.97 2.47 18.07
CA VAL A 130 1.98 2.84 19.08
C VAL A 130 2.06 1.92 20.31
N PHE A 131 2.18 0.61 20.11
CA PHE A 131 2.31 -0.34 21.23
C PHE A 131 3.63 -0.18 21.98
N ILE A 132 4.75 0.10 21.28
CA ILE A 132 6.02 0.43 21.92
C ILE A 132 5.88 1.71 22.75
N LEU A 133 5.24 2.75 22.21
CA LEU A 133 5.02 4.00 22.94
C LEU A 133 4.15 3.77 24.19
N GLN A 134 3.07 3.00 24.06
CA GLN A 134 2.22 2.61 25.19
C GLN A 134 3.01 1.84 26.25
N PHE A 135 3.85 0.90 25.83
CA PHE A 135 4.71 0.12 26.73
C PHE A 135 5.69 1.02 27.50
N VAL A 136 6.39 1.93 26.79
CA VAL A 136 7.33 2.88 27.42
C VAL A 136 6.60 3.80 28.40
N PHE A 137 5.43 4.33 28.03
CA PHE A 137 4.63 5.18 28.91
C PHE A 137 4.19 4.43 30.18
N SER A 138 3.84 3.16 30.05
CA SER A 138 3.43 2.30 31.18
C SER A 138 4.59 2.04 32.14
N LEU A 139 5.81 1.84 31.60
CA LEU A 139 7.03 1.71 32.41
C LEU A 139 7.34 2.99 33.20
N ILE A 140 7.23 4.16 32.58
CA ILE A 140 7.54 5.45 33.22
C ILE A 140 6.51 5.81 34.29
N SER A 141 5.23 5.55 34.04
CA SER A 141 4.14 5.89 34.97
C SER A 141 4.04 4.96 36.18
N GLY A 142 4.94 3.97 36.32
CA GLY A 142 4.91 2.99 37.41
C GLY A 142 3.71 2.04 37.35
N GLY A 143 2.94 2.07 36.26
CA GLY A 143 1.76 1.25 36.07
C GLY A 143 2.12 -0.09 35.44
N MET A 144 2.13 -1.18 36.22
CA MET A 144 1.92 -2.55 35.71
C MET A 144 0.49 -2.76 35.13
N ILE A 145 -0.27 -1.68 34.95
CA ILE A 145 -1.70 -1.70 34.63
C ILE A 145 -1.94 -2.10 33.16
N PHE A 146 -1.02 -1.71 32.27
CA PHE A 146 -1.13 -2.01 30.86
C PHE A 146 -0.30 -3.26 30.56
N GLY A 147 -1.00 -4.37 30.42
CA GLY A 147 -0.42 -5.63 30.00
C GLY A 147 0.49 -5.52 28.76
N ILE A 148 1.36 -6.51 28.55
CA ILE A 148 2.18 -6.57 27.34
C ILE A 148 1.24 -6.76 26.15
N SER A 149 1.28 -5.80 25.22
CA SER A 149 0.48 -5.82 24.00
C SER A 149 1.39 -6.14 22.81
N LEU A 150 1.18 -7.29 22.19
CA LEU A 150 1.93 -7.74 21.02
C LEU A 150 1.06 -7.58 19.76
N PRO A 151 1.49 -6.78 18.78
CA PRO A 151 0.78 -6.66 17.52
C PRO A 151 0.85 -7.96 16.72
N PHE A 152 -0.23 -8.28 16.02
CA PHE A 152 -0.34 -9.41 15.10
C PHE A 152 -0.34 -8.91 13.65
N PRO A 153 0.80 -8.94 12.94
CA PRO A 153 0.92 -8.36 11.60
C PRO A 153 0.36 -9.29 10.50
N ILE A 154 -0.80 -9.90 10.75
CA ILE A 154 -1.43 -10.88 9.85
C ILE A 154 -1.73 -10.25 8.50
N MET A 155 -2.20 -9.00 8.49
CA MET A 155 -2.55 -8.32 7.26
C MET A 155 -1.32 -8.03 6.38
N MET A 156 -0.21 -7.60 6.98
CA MET A 156 1.06 -7.47 6.26
C MET A 156 1.54 -8.81 5.71
N ILE A 157 1.54 -9.87 6.53
CA ILE A 157 1.99 -11.21 6.10
C ILE A 157 1.16 -11.68 4.91
N VAL A 158 -0.18 -11.62 5.00
CA VAL A 158 -1.07 -12.05 3.92
C VAL A 158 -0.94 -11.14 2.70
N GLY A 159 -0.88 -9.82 2.88
CA GLY A 159 -0.71 -8.87 1.79
C GLY A 159 0.57 -9.10 1.00
N VAL A 160 1.71 -9.24 1.68
CA VAL A 160 3.00 -9.54 1.04
C VAL A 160 2.98 -10.92 0.37
N LEU A 161 2.38 -11.92 1.01
CA LEU A 161 2.24 -13.26 0.43
C LEU A 161 1.42 -13.24 -0.87
N LEU A 162 0.34 -12.46 -0.93
CA LEU A 162 -0.48 -12.28 -2.13
C LEU A 162 0.31 -11.58 -3.24
N LEU A 163 1.03 -10.51 -2.92
CA LEU A 163 1.91 -9.80 -3.88
C LEU A 163 3.00 -10.72 -4.45
N TRP A 164 3.53 -11.62 -3.63
CA TRP A 164 4.58 -12.55 -4.05
C TRP A 164 4.04 -13.71 -4.89
N ARG A 165 2.90 -14.29 -4.50
CA ARG A 165 2.33 -15.47 -5.15
C ARG A 165 1.60 -15.16 -6.46
N LYS A 166 0.98 -13.98 -6.57
CA LYS A 166 0.21 -13.56 -7.75
C LYS A 166 0.63 -12.17 -8.19
N PRO A 167 1.85 -12.01 -8.73
CA PRO A 167 2.27 -10.74 -9.30
C PRO A 167 1.45 -10.45 -10.56
N ILE A 168 0.89 -9.25 -10.64
CA ILE A 168 0.41 -8.72 -11.92
C ILE A 168 1.63 -8.19 -12.68
N PRO A 169 1.72 -8.40 -14.01
CA PRO A 169 2.70 -7.73 -14.84
C PRO A 169 2.67 -6.23 -14.53
N GLU A 170 3.79 -5.67 -14.08
CA GLU A 170 3.84 -4.25 -13.81
C GLU A 170 3.49 -3.52 -15.11
N VAL A 171 2.64 -2.50 -15.02
CA VAL A 171 2.37 -1.62 -16.16
C VAL A 171 3.67 -0.86 -16.41
N THR A 172 4.55 -1.44 -17.22
CA THR A 172 5.84 -0.89 -17.63
C THR A 172 5.67 0.23 -18.65
N VAL A 173 4.46 0.37 -19.19
CA VAL A 173 4.13 1.46 -20.09
C VAL A 173 3.87 2.69 -19.23
N PRO A 174 4.65 3.79 -19.37
CA PRO A 174 4.23 5.07 -18.83
C PRO A 174 2.81 5.32 -19.34
N TRP A 175 1.91 5.74 -18.46
CA TRP A 175 0.55 6.09 -18.83
C TRP A 175 0.65 7.01 -20.06
N GLU A 176 0.03 6.66 -21.20
CA GLU A 176 0.09 7.48 -22.43
C GLU A 176 -0.59 8.86 -22.27
N GLY A 177 -1.12 9.18 -21.08
CA GLY A 177 -1.51 10.54 -20.71
C GLY A 177 -0.56 11.22 -19.73
N ALA A 178 0.60 10.64 -19.40
CA ALA A 178 1.64 11.27 -18.60
C ALA A 178 2.40 12.36 -19.39
N ASP A 179 1.82 12.84 -20.48
CA ASP A 179 1.82 14.27 -20.76
C ASP A 179 1.10 14.99 -19.60
N GLU A 180 1.75 15.05 -18.45
CA GLU A 180 1.40 16.04 -17.44
C GLU A 180 1.35 17.37 -18.21
N PRO A 181 0.20 18.08 -18.25
CA PRO A 181 0.15 19.36 -18.93
C PRO A 181 1.28 20.20 -18.35
N THR A 182 2.23 20.58 -19.20
CA THR A 182 3.39 21.38 -18.80
C THR A 182 2.87 22.46 -17.89
N PRO A 183 3.40 22.55 -16.66
CA PRO A 183 2.87 23.51 -15.73
C PRO A 183 2.87 24.91 -16.35
N TRP A 184 1.81 25.68 -16.16
CA TRP A 184 1.67 27.01 -16.77
C TRP A 184 2.82 27.97 -16.45
N TRP A 185 3.62 27.67 -15.41
CA TRP A 185 4.82 28.42 -15.05
C TRP A 185 6.08 28.04 -15.83
N GLU A 186 6.07 26.96 -16.62
CA GLU A 186 7.13 26.56 -17.54
C GLU A 186 6.88 27.04 -18.98
N GLU A 187 5.74 27.68 -19.23
CA GLU A 187 5.50 28.40 -20.48
C GLU A 187 6.50 29.56 -20.57
N LYS A 188 7.58 29.33 -21.33
CA LYS A 188 8.51 30.40 -21.69
C LYS A 188 7.70 31.53 -22.31
N PRO A 189 7.81 32.77 -21.81
CA PRO A 189 7.14 33.92 -22.40
C PRO A 189 7.53 33.93 -23.88
N GLN A 190 6.56 33.72 -24.77
CA GLN A 190 6.82 33.90 -26.19
C GLN A 190 7.30 35.33 -26.36
N GLU A 191 8.57 35.45 -26.71
CA GLU A 191 9.23 36.69 -27.04
C GLU A 191 8.37 37.34 -28.12
N LYS A 192 7.60 38.34 -27.70
CA LYS A 192 6.73 39.14 -28.55
C LYS A 192 7.64 39.66 -29.64
N THR A 193 7.59 39.03 -30.81
CA THR A 193 8.30 39.51 -31.99
C THR A 193 7.73 40.90 -32.24
N GLU A 194 8.48 41.91 -31.85
CA GLU A 194 8.16 43.30 -32.13
C GLU A 194 7.99 43.39 -33.64
N LEU A 195 6.74 43.60 -34.08
CA LEU A 195 6.47 43.94 -35.46
C LEU A 195 7.32 45.18 -35.78
N PRO A 196 8.05 45.19 -36.91
CA PRO A 196 8.86 46.34 -37.29
C PRO A 196 7.94 47.56 -37.34
N ALA A 197 8.36 48.62 -36.64
CA ALA A 197 7.68 49.89 -36.65
C ALA A 197 7.44 50.30 -38.11
N ASP A 198 6.17 50.44 -38.46
CA ASP A 198 5.74 50.98 -39.75
C ASP A 198 6.15 52.45 -39.76
N ASP A 199 7.34 52.72 -40.30
CA ASP A 199 7.83 54.05 -40.63
C ASP A 199 6.93 54.64 -41.72
N GLN A 200 5.78 55.18 -41.33
CA GLN A 200 4.97 56.02 -42.21
C GLN A 200 5.45 57.48 -42.14
N PRO A 201 5.87 58.06 -43.29
CA PRO A 201 6.18 59.46 -43.38
C PRO A 201 4.89 60.25 -43.64
N TRP A 202 4.59 61.19 -42.76
CA TRP A 202 3.95 62.45 -43.16
C TRP A 202 5.01 63.55 -43.10
#